data_AF-A0A6B3HQ32-F1
#
_entry.id   AF-A0A6B3HQ32-F1
#
_cell.length_a   1.000
_cell.length_b   1.000
_cell.length_c   1.000
_cell.angle_alpha   90.00
_cell.angle_beta   90.00
_cell.angle_gamma   90.00
#
_symmetry.space_group_name_H-M   'P 1'
#
loop_
_entity.id
_entity.type
_entity.pdbx_description
1 polymer ?
#
loop_
_entity_poly.entity_id
_entity_poly.type
_entity_poly.pdbx_seq_one_letter_code
_entity_poly.pdbx_strand_id
1 'polypeptide(L)'
;AVVLEKSDRVGASWRGHYDRLHLHTTRRWSALPGLKMPRRFGRWVGRDDVVRYLEKYTEHHELEVVTGVEVNRIDPAPDGSGDWQLTATGGRVLRGRAVVVATGFNHTPRVPDWPGR
;
A
#
# COMPACT_ATOMS: atom_id res chain seq x y z
N ALA A 1 -12.72 -7.96 -3.17
CA ALA A 1 -11.32 -8.36 -3.43
C ALA A 1 -10.57 -8.26 -2.12
N VAL A 2 -9.62 -9.16 -1.86
CA VAL A 2 -8.78 -9.11 -0.67
C VAL A 2 -7.48 -8.34 -0.98
N VAL A 3 -7.04 -7.50 -0.05
CA VAL A 3 -5.76 -6.78 -0.14
C VAL A 3 -4.83 -7.34 0.93
N LEU A 4 -3.65 -7.77 0.52
CA LEU A 4 -2.62 -8.29 1.42
C LEU A 4 -1.59 -7.18 1.66
N GLU A 5 -1.36 -6.84 2.92
CA GLU A 5 -0.38 -5.83 3.35
C GLU A 5 0.66 -6.47 4.26
N LYS A 6 1.95 -6.28 3.92
CA LYS A 6 3.08 -6.81 4.69
C LYS A 6 3.15 -6.20 6.10
N SER A 7 2.90 -4.91 6.19
CA SER A 7 3.00 -4.12 7.42
C SER A 7 1.84 -4.45 8.36
N ASP A 8 1.96 -4.04 9.63
CA ASP A 8 0.92 -4.22 10.63
C ASP A 8 -0.29 -3.28 10.42
N ARG A 9 -0.12 -2.22 9.60
CA ARG A 9 -1.10 -1.15 9.39
C ARG A 9 -1.11 -0.62 7.95
N VAL A 10 -2.27 -0.10 7.55
CA VAL A 10 -2.44 0.64 6.30
C VAL A 10 -1.58 1.90 6.29
N GLY A 11 -1.06 2.24 5.11
CA GLY A 11 -0.32 3.48 4.86
C GLY A 11 1.12 3.47 5.36
N ALA A 12 1.71 2.30 5.57
CA ALA A 12 3.08 2.16 6.10
C ALA A 12 4.13 2.95 5.30
N SER A 13 4.02 2.98 3.97
CA SER A 13 4.92 3.79 3.12
C SER A 13 4.87 5.29 3.47
N TRP A 14 3.68 5.81 3.79
CA TRP A 14 3.51 7.19 4.22
C TRP A 14 4.07 7.43 5.62
N ARG A 15 3.87 6.49 6.55
CA ARG A 15 4.37 6.60 7.93
C ARG A 15 5.90 6.67 7.99
N GLY A 16 6.59 6.00 7.07
CA GLY A 16 8.05 6.00 7.00
C GLY A 16 8.67 7.29 6.45
N HIS A 17 7.88 8.24 5.96
CA HIS A 17 8.41 9.51 5.46
C HIS A 17 8.77 10.49 6.60
N TYR A 18 9.59 11.49 6.28
CA TYR A 18 9.99 12.55 7.21
C TYR A 18 8.79 13.40 7.69
N ASP A 19 8.87 13.91 8.92
CA ASP A 19 7.73 14.51 9.63
C ASP A 19 7.07 15.69 8.92
N ARG A 20 7.88 16.52 8.25
CA ARG A 20 7.39 17.73 7.57
C ARG A 20 6.83 17.48 6.16
N LEU A 21 6.73 16.22 5.73
CA LEU A 21 6.25 15.91 4.40
C LEU A 21 4.81 16.41 4.20
N HIS A 22 4.58 17.07 3.08
CA HIS A 22 3.27 17.44 2.56
C HIS A 22 3.14 17.02 1.11
N LEU A 23 1.92 16.74 0.67
CA LEU A 23 1.64 16.48 -0.74
C LEU A 23 1.99 17.71 -1.60
N HIS A 24 2.69 17.48 -2.70
CA HIS A 24 2.91 18.50 -3.73
C HIS A 24 1.64 18.75 -4.57
N THR A 25 0.72 17.78 -4.62
CA THR A 25 -0.61 17.93 -5.20
C THR A 25 -1.61 18.44 -4.17
N THR A 26 -2.58 19.25 -4.63
CA THR A 26 -3.61 19.73 -3.71
C THR A 26 -4.56 18.60 -3.33
N ARG A 27 -5.14 18.70 -2.13
CA ARG A 27 -6.18 17.80 -1.60
C ARG A 27 -7.26 17.38 -2.62
N ARG A 28 -7.70 18.27 -3.52
CA ARG A 28 -8.71 17.95 -4.55
C ARG A 28 -8.22 16.91 -5.56
N TRP A 29 -6.94 17.00 -5.93
CA TRP A 29 -6.32 16.12 -6.92
C TRP A 29 -5.84 14.81 -6.30
N SER A 30 -5.58 14.79 -4.99
CA SER A 30 -5.09 13.61 -4.27
C SER A 30 -6.21 12.77 -3.62
N ALA A 31 -7.45 13.25 -3.61
CA ALA A 31 -8.57 12.49 -3.07
C ALA A 31 -8.88 11.29 -3.97
N LEU A 32 -9.08 10.13 -3.35
CA LEU A 32 -9.46 8.91 -4.04
C LEU A 32 -10.96 8.96 -4.41
N PRO A 33 -11.37 8.28 -5.49
CA PRO A 33 -12.78 8.19 -5.88
C PRO A 33 -13.67 7.72 -4.74
N GLY A 34 -14.87 8.27 -4.61
CA GLY A 34 -15.83 7.85 -3.58
C GLY A 34 -15.66 8.50 -2.21
N LEU A 35 -14.48 9.05 -1.85
CA LEU A 35 -14.29 9.72 -0.57
C LEU A 35 -13.47 11.01 -0.70
N LYS A 36 -14.07 12.14 -0.34
CA LYS A 36 -13.34 13.42 -0.35
C LYS A 36 -12.42 13.51 0.86
N MET A 37 -11.17 13.92 0.65
CA MET A 37 -10.31 14.36 1.75
C MET A 37 -10.92 15.58 2.48
N PRO A 38 -11.01 15.57 3.83
CA PRO A 38 -11.55 16.67 4.64
C PRO A 38 -10.86 18.02 4.46
N ARG A 39 -11.63 19.12 4.49
CA ARG A 39 -11.08 20.49 4.39
C ARG A 39 -10.10 20.84 5.53
N ARG A 40 -10.28 20.26 6.71
CA ARG A 40 -9.41 20.48 7.87
C ARG A 40 -7.97 20.03 7.66
N PHE A 41 -7.71 19.16 6.67
CA PHE A 41 -6.36 18.70 6.30
C PHE A 41 -5.58 19.73 5.46
N GLY A 42 -6.13 20.93 5.27
CA GLY A 42 -5.49 21.99 4.49
C GLY A 42 -5.57 21.78 2.98
N ARG A 43 -4.88 22.66 2.23
CA ARG A 43 -4.82 22.59 0.76
C ARG A 43 -3.74 21.60 0.28
N TRP A 44 -2.61 21.56 0.96
CA TRP A 44 -1.52 20.59 0.79
C TRP A 44 -1.53 19.71 2.02
N VAL A 45 -1.80 18.43 1.84
CA VAL A 45 -2.10 17.52 2.94
C VAL A 45 -0.80 17.01 3.56
N GLY A 46 -0.65 17.12 4.88
CA GLY A 46 0.52 16.60 5.59
C GLY A 46 0.54 15.06 5.64
N ARG A 47 1.72 14.47 5.84
CA ARG A 47 1.95 13.01 5.93
C ARG A 47 0.89 12.31 6.80
N ASP A 48 0.72 12.77 8.03
CA ASP A 48 -0.17 12.13 9.00
C ASP A 48 -1.65 12.22 8.59
N ASP A 49 -2.04 13.29 7.89
CA ASP A 49 -3.40 13.42 7.35
C ASP A 49 -3.65 12.53 6.14
N VAL A 50 -2.63 12.25 5.32
CA VAL A 50 -2.72 11.23 4.26
C VAL A 50 -2.93 9.86 4.88
N VAL A 51 -2.18 9.53 5.93
CA VAL A 51 -2.33 8.27 6.66
C VAL A 51 -3.75 8.13 7.23
N ARG A 52 -4.22 9.15 7.97
CA ARG A 52 -5.61 9.20 8.51
C ARG A 52 -6.66 9.06 7.41
N TYR A 53 -6.40 9.66 6.25
CA TYR A 53 -7.30 9.57 5.11
C TYR A 53 -7.37 8.15 4.55
N LEU A 54 -6.23 7.45 4.40
CA LEU A 54 -6.19 6.08 3.89
C LEU A 54 -6.84 5.08 4.86
N GLU A 55 -6.60 5.21 6.16
CA GLU A 55 -7.29 4.40 7.19
C GLU A 55 -8.82 4.56 7.07
N LYS A 56 -9.29 5.82 7.00
CA LYS A 56 -10.71 6.11 6.85
C LYS A 56 -11.28 5.66 5.50
N TYR A 57 -10.47 5.64 4.45
CA TYR A 57 -10.88 5.14 3.14
C TYR A 57 -11.15 3.63 3.19
N THR A 58 -10.28 2.87 3.87
CA THR A 58 -10.47 1.44 4.13
C THR A 58 -11.76 1.18 4.89
N GLU A 59 -12.02 1.93 5.98
CA GLU A 59 -13.25 1.81 6.76
C GLU A 59 -14.50 2.19 5.95
N HIS A 60 -14.46 3.31 5.23
CA HIS A 60 -15.62 3.85 4.51
C HIS A 60 -16.11 2.93 3.39
N HIS A 61 -15.18 2.24 2.72
CA HIS A 61 -15.48 1.32 1.63
C HIS A 61 -15.47 -0.15 2.06
N GLU A 62 -15.36 -0.42 3.36
CA GLU A 62 -15.33 -1.78 3.94
C GLU A 62 -14.31 -2.68 3.23
N LEU A 63 -13.12 -2.14 2.92
CA LEU A 63 -12.10 -2.86 2.19
C LEU A 63 -11.50 -3.95 3.08
N GLU A 64 -11.46 -5.17 2.56
CA GLU A 64 -10.84 -6.32 3.23
C GLU A 64 -9.31 -6.24 3.09
N VAL A 65 -8.67 -5.53 4.02
CA VAL A 65 -7.20 -5.44 4.11
C VAL A 65 -6.70 -6.36 5.21
N VAL A 66 -5.91 -7.36 4.83
CA VAL A 66 -5.26 -8.30 5.75
C VAL A 66 -3.81 -7.86 5.95
N THR A 67 -3.51 -7.33 7.13
CA THR A 67 -2.17 -6.86 7.52
C THR A 67 -1.29 -8.00 8.04
N GLY A 68 0.02 -7.77 8.10
CA GLY A 68 1.01 -8.76 8.53
C GLY A 68 1.21 -9.92 7.55
N VAL A 69 0.79 -9.76 6.28
CA VAL A 69 0.89 -10.79 5.25
C VAL A 69 1.79 -10.28 4.12
N GLU A 70 3.05 -10.75 4.13
CA GLU A 70 3.96 -10.54 3.01
C GLU A 70 3.79 -11.66 1.99
N VAL A 71 3.47 -11.29 0.75
CA VAL A 71 3.50 -12.22 -0.39
C VAL A 71 4.94 -12.30 -0.89
N ASN A 72 5.55 -13.48 -0.75
CA ASN A 72 6.94 -13.71 -1.15
C ASN A 72 7.06 -14.16 -2.61
N ARG A 73 6.00 -14.78 -3.15
CA ARG A 73 6.02 -15.36 -4.49
C ARG A 73 4.62 -15.44 -5.09
N ILE A 74 4.54 -15.23 -6.40
CA ILE A 74 3.33 -15.39 -7.22
C ILE A 74 3.71 -16.27 -8.41
N ASP A 75 2.98 -17.37 -8.62
CA ASP A 75 3.19 -18.32 -9.72
C ASP A 75 1.85 -18.65 -10.38
N PRO A 76 1.83 -19.09 -11.65
CA PRO A 76 0.67 -19.78 -12.20
C PRO A 76 0.31 -21.01 -11.35
N ALA A 77 -0.97 -21.25 -11.16
CA ALA A 77 -1.47 -22.40 -10.45
C ALA A 77 -1.04 -23.71 -11.15
N PRO A 78 -0.52 -24.71 -10.42
CA PRO A 78 0.05 -25.92 -11.02
C PRO A 78 -0.99 -26.90 -11.59
N ASP A 79 -2.28 -26.67 -11.34
CA ASP A 79 -3.39 -27.55 -11.72
C ASP A 79 -3.95 -27.26 -13.12
N GLY A 80 -3.37 -26.32 -13.86
CA GLY A 80 -3.82 -25.94 -15.20
C GLY A 80 -5.12 -25.13 -15.24
N SER A 81 -5.61 -24.65 -14.09
CA SER A 81 -6.83 -23.82 -13.99
C SER A 81 -6.70 -22.46 -14.70
N GLY A 82 -5.48 -21.99 -14.92
CA GLY A 82 -5.21 -20.62 -15.36
C GLY A 82 -5.24 -19.58 -14.23
N ASP A 83 -5.46 -20.01 -12.99
CA ASP A 83 -5.40 -19.15 -11.82
C ASP A 83 -3.95 -18.87 -11.40
N TRP A 84 -3.78 -17.96 -10.44
CA TRP A 84 -2.52 -17.67 -9.77
C TRP A 84 -2.50 -18.26 -8.36
N GLN A 85 -1.32 -18.72 -7.94
CA GLN A 85 -1.01 -19.14 -6.58
C GLN A 85 -0.04 -18.14 -5.95
N LEU A 86 -0.32 -17.73 -4.72
CA LEU A 86 0.50 -16.80 -3.94
C LEU A 86 1.02 -17.52 -2.70
N THR A 87 2.33 -17.46 -2.47
CA THR A 87 2.97 -17.96 -1.25
C THR A 87 3.29 -16.77 -0.36
N ALA A 88 2.78 -16.79 0.88
CA ALA A 88 2.87 -15.68 1.82
C ALA A 88 3.40 -16.09 3.21
N THR A 89 3.60 -15.11 4.08
CA THR A 89 4.13 -15.29 5.45
C THR A 89 3.43 -16.42 6.21
N GLY A 90 4.21 -17.21 6.94
CA GLY A 90 3.70 -18.32 7.74
C GLY A 90 3.28 -19.54 6.91
N GLY A 91 3.79 -19.69 5.69
CA GLY A 91 3.47 -20.82 4.80
C GLY A 91 2.06 -20.75 4.20
N ARG A 92 1.40 -19.59 4.29
CA ARG A 92 0.07 -19.38 3.73
C ARG A 92 0.14 -19.48 2.21
N VAL A 93 -0.81 -20.22 1.63
CA VAL A 93 -0.99 -20.31 0.19
C VAL A 93 -2.38 -19.77 -0.14
N LEU A 94 -2.42 -18.73 -0.99
CA LEU A 94 -3.66 -18.16 -1.48
C LEU A 94 -3.79 -18.43 -2.98
N ARG A 95 -5.03 -18.46 -3.48
CA ARG A 95 -5.33 -18.56 -4.91
C ARG A 95 -6.19 -17.40 -5.35
N GLY A 96 -5.99 -16.97 -6.60
CA GLY A 96 -6.80 -15.92 -7.21
C GLY A 96 -6.77 -16.00 -8.73
N ARG A 97 -7.92 -15.73 -9.35
CA ARG A 97 -8.05 -15.67 -10.82
C ARG A 97 -7.27 -14.50 -11.43
N ALA A 98 -7.09 -13.44 -10.66
CA ALA A 98 -6.34 -12.25 -11.04
C ALA A 98 -5.57 -11.72 -9.83
N VAL A 99 -4.37 -11.19 -10.08
CA VAL A 99 -3.50 -10.60 -9.06
C VAL A 99 -3.07 -9.22 -9.53
N VAL A 100 -3.25 -8.22 -8.65
CA VAL A 100 -2.77 -6.86 -8.89
C VAL A 100 -1.60 -6.60 -7.94
N VAL A 101 -0.43 -6.29 -8.50
CA VAL A 101 0.77 -5.95 -7.71
C VAL A 101 0.79 -4.45 -7.46
N ALA A 102 0.63 -4.06 -6.20
CA ALA A 102 0.55 -2.66 -5.76
C ALA A 102 1.59 -2.33 -4.67
N THR A 103 2.78 -2.92 -4.74
CA THR A 103 3.85 -2.81 -3.72
C THR A 103 4.58 -1.46 -3.72
N GLY A 104 4.36 -0.63 -4.74
CA GLY A 104 5.05 0.66 -4.89
C GLY A 104 6.54 0.52 -5.21
N PHE A 105 7.16 1.64 -5.61
CA PHE A 105 8.55 1.66 -6.08
C PHE A 105 9.55 2.31 -5.09
N ASN A 106 9.08 3.11 -4.13
CA ASN A 106 9.91 3.90 -3.21
C ASN A 106 10.21 3.18 -1.87
N HIS A 107 10.61 1.91 -1.90
CA HIS A 107 10.88 1.14 -0.67
C HIS A 107 12.32 0.63 -0.59
N THR A 108 13.02 0.50 -1.72
CA THR A 108 14.42 0.03 -1.77
C THR A 108 15.35 1.20 -2.12
N PRO A 109 16.23 1.65 -1.21
CA PRO A 109 17.13 2.75 -1.49
C PRO A 109 18.22 2.32 -2.47
N ARG A 110 18.47 3.13 -3.50
CA ARG A 110 19.67 3.02 -4.34
C ARG A 110 20.75 3.94 -3.77
N VAL A 111 21.65 3.37 -2.99
CA VAL A 111 22.82 4.09 -2.45
C VAL A 111 23.95 3.97 -3.47
N PRO A 112 24.45 5.09 -4.05
CA PRO A 112 25.58 5.03 -4.96
C PRO A 112 26.88 4.72 -4.20
N ASP A 113 27.82 4.09 -4.90
CA ASP A 113 29.18 3.94 -4.38
C ASP A 113 29.84 5.32 -4.28
N TRP A 114 30.44 5.61 -3.13
CA TRP A 114 31.10 6.89 -2.85
C TRP A 114 32.51 6.65 -2.31
N PRO A 115 33.57 7.07 -3.00
CA PRO A 115 34.94 6.91 -2.51
C PRO A 115 35.17 7.61 -1.17
N GLY A 116 35.76 6.90 -0.21
CA GLY A 116 36.10 7.45 1.11
C GLY A 116 34.95 7.54 2.10
N ARG A 117 33.89 6.77 1.90
CA ARG A 117 32.80 6.61 2.87
C ARG A 117 33.15 5.61 3.98
#